data_AF-A0A350VY40-F1
#
_entry.id   AF-A0A350VY40-F1
#
_cell.length_a   1.000
_cell.length_b   1.000
_cell.length_c   1.000
_cell.angle_alpha   90.00
_cell.angle_beta   90.00
_cell.angle_gamma   90.00
#
_symmetry.space_group_name_H-M   'P 1'
#
loop_
_entity.id
_entity.type
_entity.pdbx_description
1 polymer ?
#
loop_
_entity_poly.entity_id
_entity_poly.type
_entity_poly.pdbx_seq_one_letter_code
_entity_poly.pdbx_strand_id
1 'polypeptide(L)'
;MNTELNINLQDTQWQFEYVDHDRNIARAIVYDESGQFYFVRERDDDFGKATLIETAGGGVEDGEDLITAIRRELKEELGVQVEVVCKIGVVSDYYNLIHRHNINNYFLCRIQSFGEKNLTQDEIERFHLSTLKLSYEEAVREYEDRANTSLGKLIANRELPILHRAKEIIERRISNPPLQVCRALSGGKGDAYVSGS
;
A
#
# COMPACT_ATOMS: atom_id res chain seq x y z
N MET A 1 -3.31 -17.09 -11.88
CA MET A 1 -2.90 -15.71 -12.20
C MET A 1 -3.74 -14.77 -11.35
N ASN A 2 -3.13 -13.84 -10.62
CA ASN A 2 -3.89 -12.79 -9.95
C ASN A 2 -4.29 -11.76 -11.01
N THR A 3 -5.55 -11.74 -11.41
CA THR A 3 -6.07 -10.69 -12.29
C THR A 3 -5.99 -9.36 -11.56
N GLU A 4 -5.34 -8.38 -12.19
CA GLU A 4 -5.28 -7.00 -11.72
C GLU A 4 -6.65 -6.33 -11.86
N LEU A 5 -7.04 -5.55 -10.85
CA LEU A 5 -8.24 -4.72 -10.91
C LEU A 5 -7.98 -3.50 -11.80
N ASN A 6 -8.99 -3.10 -12.56
CA ASN A 6 -8.99 -1.84 -13.31
C ASN A 6 -10.33 -1.16 -13.07
N ILE A 7 -10.31 -0.05 -12.34
CA ILE A 7 -11.52 0.66 -11.90
C ILE A 7 -11.44 2.10 -12.40
N ASN A 8 -12.55 2.59 -12.96
CA ASN A 8 -12.71 3.99 -13.34
C ASN A 8 -13.84 4.58 -12.50
N LEU A 9 -13.52 5.60 -11.71
CA LEU A 9 -14.44 6.31 -10.84
C LEU A 9 -14.58 7.74 -11.33
N GLN A 10 -15.78 8.30 -11.18
CA GLN A 10 -16.06 9.71 -11.39
C GLN A 10 -16.43 10.33 -10.05
N ASP A 11 -16.09 11.61 -9.86
CA ASP A 11 -16.57 12.35 -8.71
C ASP A 11 -18.09 12.57 -8.87
N THR A 12 -18.85 12.08 -7.90
CA THR A 12 -20.31 12.19 -7.84
C THR A 12 -20.77 13.14 -6.73
N GLN A 13 -19.83 13.79 -6.06
CA GLN A 13 -20.03 14.58 -4.87
C GLN A 13 -19.89 16.09 -5.15
N TRP A 14 -19.05 16.47 -6.11
CA TRP A 14 -18.90 17.85 -6.57
C TRP A 14 -19.19 18.02 -8.06
N GLN A 15 -19.67 19.20 -8.46
CA GLN A 15 -19.93 19.50 -9.86
C GLN A 15 -18.62 19.56 -10.63
N PHE A 16 -18.61 18.96 -11.82
CA PHE A 16 -17.49 19.00 -12.73
C PHE A 16 -17.42 20.35 -13.43
N GLU A 17 -16.25 20.98 -13.41
CA GLU A 17 -15.94 22.16 -14.23
C GLU A 17 -14.91 21.79 -15.31
N TYR A 18 -13.69 21.45 -14.89
CA TYR A 18 -12.60 21.00 -15.75
C TYR A 18 -11.56 20.19 -14.94
N VAL A 19 -10.55 19.67 -15.65
CA VAL A 19 -9.36 19.04 -15.08
C VAL A 19 -8.13 19.73 -15.66
N ASP A 20 -7.18 20.10 -14.82
CA ASP A 20 -5.92 20.73 -15.20
C ASP A 20 -4.68 20.08 -14.56
N HIS A 21 -4.88 19.08 -13.69
CA HIS A 21 -3.80 18.33 -13.05
C HIS A 21 -4.02 16.82 -13.16
N ASP A 22 -3.04 16.13 -13.72
CA ASP A 22 -2.92 14.67 -13.72
C ASP A 22 -1.85 14.22 -12.73
N ARG A 23 -2.15 13.20 -11.92
CA ARG A 23 -1.15 12.58 -11.03
C ARG A 23 -1.07 11.08 -11.26
N ASN A 24 0.14 10.60 -11.50
CA ASN A 24 0.47 9.19 -11.40
C ASN A 24 0.95 8.88 -9.98
N ILE A 25 0.27 7.96 -9.30
CA ILE A 25 0.45 7.70 -7.87
C ILE A 25 0.77 6.22 -7.69
N ALA A 26 1.72 5.90 -6.82
CA ALA A 26 1.95 4.55 -6.33
C ALA A 26 1.40 4.45 -4.90
N ARG A 27 0.49 3.49 -4.66
CA ARG A 27 -0.16 3.26 -3.36
C ARG A 27 0.00 1.81 -2.92
N ALA A 28 -0.08 1.55 -1.63
CA ALA A 28 0.05 0.20 -1.09
C ALA A 28 -1.00 -0.17 -0.05
N ILE A 29 -1.46 -1.42 -0.15
CA ILE A 29 -2.00 -2.15 1.00
C ILE A 29 -0.82 -2.82 1.70
N VAL A 30 -0.51 -2.35 2.91
CA VAL A 30 0.62 -2.83 3.70
C VAL A 30 0.11 -3.74 4.81
N TYR A 31 0.71 -4.92 4.96
CA TYR A 31 0.35 -5.86 6.02
C TYR A 31 1.58 -6.51 6.69
N ASP A 32 1.41 -6.92 7.95
CA ASP A 32 2.42 -7.67 8.70
C ASP A 32 2.11 -9.18 8.78
N GLU A 33 3.02 -9.95 9.39
CA GLU A 33 2.86 -11.39 9.56
C GLU A 33 1.71 -11.79 10.49
N SER A 34 1.22 -10.86 11.31
CA SER A 34 0.03 -11.07 12.15
C SER A 34 -1.29 -10.80 11.41
N GLY A 35 -1.22 -10.43 10.12
CA GLY A 35 -2.38 -10.15 9.29
C GLY A 35 -3.01 -8.78 9.56
N GLN A 36 -2.26 -7.87 10.19
CA GLN A 36 -2.70 -6.51 10.47
C GLN A 36 -2.30 -5.57 9.35
N PHE A 37 -3.15 -4.59 9.07
CA PHE A 37 -2.99 -3.63 7.98
C PHE A 37 -2.55 -2.27 8.51
N TYR A 38 -1.76 -1.56 7.70
CA TYR A 38 -1.19 -0.27 8.06
C TYR A 38 -1.69 0.83 7.12
N PHE A 39 -2.17 1.93 7.69
CA PHE A 39 -2.78 3.06 7.00
C PHE A 39 -2.19 4.38 7.50
N VAL A 40 -2.38 5.44 6.71
CA VAL A 40 -2.08 6.82 7.11
C VAL A 40 -3.40 7.51 7.47
N ARG A 41 -3.38 8.33 8.52
CA ARG A 41 -4.51 9.14 8.98
C ARG A 41 -4.27 10.59 8.59
N GLU A 42 -5.13 11.10 7.73
CA GLU A 42 -5.13 12.51 7.36
C GLU A 42 -6.06 13.29 8.29
N ARG A 43 -5.57 14.42 8.80
CA ARG A 43 -6.31 15.34 9.67
C ARG A 43 -6.20 16.73 9.05
N ASP A 44 -7.34 17.35 8.80
CA ASP A 44 -7.45 18.69 8.19
C ASP A 44 -6.85 18.74 6.77
N ASP A 45 -7.64 18.34 5.77
CA ASP A 45 -7.26 18.41 4.35
C ASP A 45 -7.95 19.59 3.63
N ASP A 46 -7.67 19.74 2.33
CA ASP A 46 -8.26 20.79 1.47
C ASP A 46 -9.80 20.72 1.39
N PHE A 47 -10.43 19.63 1.85
CA PHE A 47 -11.88 19.43 1.90
C PHE A 47 -12.48 19.70 3.29
N GLY A 48 -11.65 19.98 4.31
CA GLY A 48 -12.05 20.43 5.64
C GLY A 48 -11.57 19.55 6.79
N LYS A 49 -12.16 19.73 7.98
CA LYS A 49 -11.80 18.97 9.19
C LYS A 49 -12.45 17.59 9.19
N ALA A 50 -11.83 16.62 8.53
CA ALA A 50 -12.17 15.20 8.63
C ALA A 50 -10.96 14.41 9.16
N THR A 51 -11.23 13.34 9.89
CA THR A 51 -10.21 12.32 10.19
C THR A 51 -10.52 11.12 9.31
N LEU A 52 -9.72 10.95 8.26
CA LEU A 52 -9.88 9.90 7.26
C LEU A 52 -8.70 8.94 7.35
N ILE A 53 -8.92 7.69 6.97
CA ILE A 53 -7.84 6.73 6.76
C ILE A 53 -7.61 6.61 5.26
N GLU A 54 -6.34 6.54 4.87
CA GLU A 54 -5.92 6.31 3.49
C GLU A 54 -4.84 5.23 3.43
N THR A 55 -4.74 4.58 2.27
CA THR A 55 -3.57 3.78 1.94
C THR A 55 -2.33 4.66 1.78
N ALA A 56 -1.21 4.21 2.34
CA ALA A 56 0.09 4.85 2.19
C ALA A 56 0.56 4.84 0.73
N GLY A 57 1.28 5.88 0.34
CA GLY A 57 1.76 6.09 -1.01
C GLY A 57 1.79 7.55 -1.41
N GLY A 58 2.30 7.80 -2.62
CA GLY A 58 2.51 9.17 -3.09
C GLY A 58 2.79 9.26 -4.58
N GLY A 59 3.12 10.48 -5.00
CA GLY A 59 3.37 10.78 -6.41
C GLY A 59 4.63 10.08 -6.91
N VAL A 60 4.57 9.60 -8.15
CA VAL A 60 5.76 9.05 -8.83
C VAL A 60 6.60 10.22 -9.34
N GLU A 61 7.89 10.24 -9.02
CA GLU A 61 8.81 11.30 -9.45
C GLU A 61 9.33 11.07 -10.89
N ASP A 62 9.88 12.13 -11.50
CA ASP A 62 10.42 12.07 -12.86
C ASP A 62 11.60 11.08 -12.94
N GLY A 63 11.47 10.08 -13.83
CA GLY A 63 12.46 9.01 -14.00
C GLY A 63 12.38 7.90 -12.95
N GLU A 64 11.44 7.97 -12.01
CA GLU A 64 11.19 6.95 -10.99
C GLU A 64 10.21 5.87 -11.52
N ASP A 65 10.50 4.60 -11.25
CA ASP A 65 9.54 3.52 -11.53
C ASP A 65 8.57 3.32 -10.35
N LEU A 66 7.39 2.75 -10.62
CA LEU A 66 6.33 2.57 -9.61
C LEU A 66 6.77 1.78 -8.37
N ILE A 67 7.66 0.81 -8.54
CA ILE A 67 8.13 -0.05 -7.46
C ILE A 67 9.16 0.68 -6.60
N THR A 68 9.99 1.52 -7.22
CA THR A 68 10.92 2.41 -6.53
C THR A 68 10.14 3.47 -5.75
N ALA A 69 9.16 4.12 -6.38
CA ALA A 69 8.27 5.10 -5.76
C ALA A 69 7.59 4.55 -4.51
N ILE A 70 6.90 3.40 -4.62
CA ILE A 70 6.17 2.88 -3.45
C ILE A 70 7.10 2.47 -2.30
N ARG A 71 8.33 2.03 -2.57
CA ARG A 71 9.28 1.72 -1.49
C ARG A 71 9.78 2.97 -0.79
N ARG A 72 10.01 4.06 -1.53
CA ARG A 72 10.38 5.37 -0.96
C ARG A 72 9.25 5.89 -0.08
N GLU A 73 8.04 5.96 -0.62
CA GLU A 73 6.86 6.44 0.11
C GLU A 73 6.59 5.63 1.38
N LEU A 74 6.65 4.30 1.33
CA LEU A 74 6.42 3.47 2.52
C LEU A 74 7.52 3.61 3.58
N LYS A 75 8.75 3.94 3.17
CA LYS A 75 9.81 4.29 4.10
C LYS A 75 9.57 5.67 4.74
N GLU A 76 9.05 6.63 3.98
CA GLU A 76 8.81 8.01 4.41
C GLU A 76 7.53 8.18 5.24
N GLU A 77 6.46 7.45 4.94
CA GLU A 77 5.16 7.61 5.60
C GLU A 77 4.95 6.63 6.76
N LEU A 78 5.48 5.41 6.64
CA LEU A 78 5.30 4.34 7.63
C LEU A 78 6.60 3.91 8.30
N GLY A 79 7.75 4.37 7.82
CA GLY A 79 9.04 3.98 8.38
C GLY A 79 9.35 2.49 8.20
N VAL A 80 8.86 1.84 7.13
CA VAL A 80 9.01 0.39 6.92
C VAL A 80 9.84 0.05 5.69
N GLN A 81 10.51 -1.09 5.75
CA GLN A 81 11.01 -1.80 4.57
C GLN A 81 10.05 -2.94 4.23
N VAL A 82 9.74 -3.08 2.95
CA VAL A 82 8.71 -4.02 2.49
C VAL A 82 9.17 -4.90 1.34
N GLU A 83 8.60 -6.09 1.30
CA GLU A 83 8.52 -6.92 0.11
C GLU A 83 7.29 -6.49 -0.71
N VAL A 84 7.49 -6.11 -1.98
CA VAL A 84 6.37 -5.88 -2.89
C VAL A 84 5.90 -7.23 -3.44
N VAL A 85 4.73 -7.66 -2.97
CA VAL A 85 4.20 -9.02 -3.16
C VAL A 85 3.61 -9.20 -4.56
N CYS A 86 2.83 -8.21 -5.03
CA CYS A 86 2.31 -8.09 -6.40
C CYS A 86 1.61 -6.74 -6.60
N LYS A 87 1.33 -6.39 -7.87
CA LYS A 87 0.37 -5.35 -8.20
C LYS A 87 -1.06 -5.87 -7.97
N ILE A 88 -1.89 -5.08 -7.29
CA ILE A 88 -3.30 -5.38 -7.05
C ILE A 88 -4.15 -4.88 -8.23
N GLY A 89 -3.86 -3.68 -8.71
CA GLY A 89 -4.62 -3.06 -9.80
C GLY A 89 -4.37 -1.57 -9.95
N VAL A 90 -5.21 -0.93 -10.76
CA VAL A 90 -5.22 0.51 -11.03
C VAL A 90 -6.63 1.06 -10.78
N VAL A 91 -6.70 2.19 -10.08
CA VAL A 91 -7.92 2.99 -9.94
C VAL A 91 -7.67 4.37 -10.53
N SER A 92 -8.43 4.70 -11.58
CA SER A 92 -8.51 6.04 -12.15
C SER A 92 -9.69 6.77 -11.51
N ASP A 93 -9.45 7.82 -10.74
CA ASP A 93 -10.48 8.62 -10.07
C ASP A 93 -10.28 10.12 -10.26
N TYR A 94 -11.38 10.85 -10.12
CA TYR A 94 -11.41 12.30 -10.28
C TYR A 94 -11.80 12.95 -8.96
N TYR A 95 -11.23 14.10 -8.69
CA TYR A 95 -11.68 15.02 -7.65
C TYR A 95 -12.03 16.35 -8.31
N ASN A 96 -13.33 16.59 -8.49
CA ASN A 96 -13.83 17.75 -9.23
C ASN A 96 -13.54 19.05 -8.47
N LEU A 97 -13.64 19.05 -7.14
CA LEU A 97 -13.41 20.26 -6.33
C LEU A 97 -12.00 20.86 -6.53
N ILE A 98 -11.01 20.03 -6.85
CA ILE A 98 -9.62 20.42 -7.03
C ILE A 98 -9.11 20.19 -8.46
N HIS A 99 -10.03 19.97 -9.40
CA HIS A 99 -9.75 19.80 -10.85
C HIS A 99 -8.68 18.73 -11.16
N ARG A 100 -8.68 17.63 -10.40
CA ARG A 100 -7.61 16.63 -10.43
C ARG A 100 -8.09 15.29 -10.95
N HIS A 101 -7.29 14.69 -11.82
CA HIS A 101 -7.38 13.28 -12.21
C HIS A 101 -6.18 12.51 -11.65
N ASN A 102 -6.44 11.38 -11.00
CA ASN A 102 -5.40 10.53 -10.45
C ASN A 102 -5.43 9.14 -11.09
N ILE A 103 -4.24 8.61 -11.37
CA ILE A 103 -4.01 7.21 -11.72
C ILE A 103 -3.30 6.54 -10.53
N ASN A 104 -4.06 5.81 -9.72
CA ASN A 104 -3.56 5.16 -8.52
C ASN A 104 -3.16 3.72 -8.83
N ASN A 105 -1.86 3.42 -8.78
CA ASN A 105 -1.31 2.08 -8.96
C ASN A 105 -1.16 1.42 -7.60
N TYR A 106 -1.97 0.39 -7.33
CA TYR A 106 -2.00 -0.27 -6.04
C TYR A 106 -1.13 -1.52 -6.00
N PHE A 107 -0.30 -1.62 -4.97
CA PHE A 107 0.56 -2.76 -4.68
C PHE A 107 0.18 -3.42 -3.35
N LEU A 108 0.36 -4.72 -3.27
CA LEU A 108 0.32 -5.45 -2.00
C LEU A 108 1.76 -5.52 -1.47
N CYS A 109 1.97 -5.06 -0.25
CA CYS A 109 3.29 -4.97 0.37
C CYS A 109 3.30 -5.68 1.73
N ARG A 110 4.26 -6.56 1.96
CA ARG A 110 4.47 -7.23 3.24
C ARG A 110 5.62 -6.59 3.97
N ILE A 111 5.42 -6.20 5.23
CA ILE A 111 6.48 -5.62 6.07
C ILE A 111 7.56 -6.68 6.29
N GLN A 112 8.82 -6.31 6.01
CA GLN A 112 10.00 -7.11 6.34
C GLN A 112 10.65 -6.62 7.64
N SER A 113 10.70 -5.30 7.81
CA SER A 113 11.21 -4.66 9.01
C SER A 113 10.63 -3.25 9.16
N PHE A 114 10.56 -2.80 10.40
CA PHE A 114 10.47 -1.37 10.68
C PHE A 114 11.89 -0.81 10.62
N GLY A 115 12.05 0.36 10.02
CA GLY A 115 13.34 0.96 9.69
C GLY A 115 14.27 1.08 10.90
N GLU A 116 15.57 1.03 10.63
CA GLU A 116 16.60 1.28 11.64
C GLU A 116 16.52 2.73 12.13
N LYS A 117 16.51 2.89 13.45
CA LYS A 117 16.36 4.16 14.18
C LYS A 117 17.43 5.18 13.78
N ASN A 118 17.09 6.05 12.84
CA ASN A 118 17.67 7.40 12.71
C ASN A 118 16.55 8.43 12.49
N LEU A 119 15.42 8.22 13.16
CA LEU A 119 14.35 9.20 13.20
C LEU A 119 14.57 10.09 14.42
N THR A 120 14.50 11.39 14.20
CA THR A 120 14.39 12.38 15.27
C THR A 120 13.12 12.13 16.08
N GLN A 121 13.07 12.62 17.32
CA GLN A 121 11.90 12.46 18.18
C GLN A 121 10.62 13.04 17.52
N ASP A 122 10.75 14.16 16.80
CA ASP A 122 9.67 14.80 16.06
C ASP A 122 9.16 13.94 14.89
N GLU A 123 10.06 13.26 14.19
CA GLU A 123 9.67 12.29 13.15
C GLU A 123 8.90 11.14 13.78
N ILE A 124 9.42 10.53 14.86
CA ILE A 124 8.74 9.42 15.55
C ILE A 124 7.33 9.81 16.01
N GLU A 125 7.16 11.03 16.55
CA GLU A 125 5.88 11.55 16.98
C GLU A 125 4.93 11.80 15.80
N ARG A 126 5.41 12.38 14.69
CA ARG A 126 4.60 12.51 13.47
C ARG A 126 4.18 11.15 12.90
N PHE A 127 5.11 10.20 12.82
CA PHE A 127 4.85 8.81 12.39
C PHE A 127 3.80 8.13 13.28
N HIS A 128 3.89 8.27 14.60
CA HIS A 128 2.92 7.67 15.54
C HIS A 128 1.55 8.37 15.49
N LEU A 129 1.50 9.67 15.19
CA LEU A 129 0.26 10.43 15.15
C LEU A 129 -0.54 10.19 13.86
N SER A 130 0.14 9.81 12.77
CA SER A 130 -0.46 9.54 11.45
C SER A 130 -0.63 8.06 11.13
N THR A 131 0.18 7.14 11.67
CA THR A 131 0.06 5.71 11.33
C THR A 131 -1.03 5.01 12.14
N LEU A 132 -1.88 4.25 11.45
CA LEU A 132 -2.87 3.38 12.05
C LEU A 132 -2.61 1.92 11.72
N LYS A 133 -2.76 1.08 12.73
CA LYS A 133 -2.73 -0.38 12.62
C LYS A 133 -4.13 -0.92 12.89
N LEU A 134 -4.72 -1.61 11.91
CA LEU A 134 -6.09 -2.12 11.98
C LEU A 134 -6.15 -3.58 11.48
N SER A 135 -7.07 -4.36 12.04
CA SER A 135 -7.54 -5.58 11.38
C SER A 135 -8.30 -5.25 10.08
N TYR A 136 -8.50 -6.26 9.24
CA TYR A 136 -9.29 -6.11 8.02
C TYR A 136 -10.71 -5.59 8.33
N GLU A 137 -11.36 -6.19 9.33
CA GLU A 137 -12.73 -5.84 9.71
C GLU A 137 -12.82 -4.43 10.30
N GLU A 138 -11.80 -3.97 11.03
CA GLU A 138 -11.74 -2.59 11.54
C GLU A 138 -11.51 -1.60 10.40
N ALA A 139 -10.62 -1.90 9.45
CA ALA A 139 -10.36 -1.03 8.31
C ALA A 139 -11.61 -0.87 7.42
N VAL A 140 -12.33 -1.96 7.15
CA VAL A 140 -13.59 -1.91 6.40
C VAL A 140 -14.61 -1.01 7.12
N ARG A 141 -14.81 -1.20 8.43
CA ARG A 141 -15.72 -0.37 9.22
C ARG A 141 -15.32 1.11 9.20
N GLU A 142 -14.03 1.43 9.32
CA GLU A 142 -13.57 2.82 9.25
C GLU A 142 -13.90 3.46 7.90
N TYR A 143 -13.68 2.79 6.76
CA TYR A 143 -14.09 3.36 5.47
C TYR A 143 -15.61 3.52 5.35
N GLU A 144 -16.38 2.53 5.81
CA GLU A 144 -17.85 2.57 5.78
C GLU A 144 -18.41 3.70 6.65
N ASP A 145 -17.89 3.87 7.87
CA ASP A 145 -18.31 4.90 8.81
C ASP A 145 -18.00 6.31 8.27
N ARG A 146 -16.86 6.48 7.58
CA ARG A 146 -16.44 7.77 7.01
C ARG A 146 -17.11 8.09 5.68
N ALA A 147 -17.72 7.12 5.01
CA ALA A 147 -18.50 7.31 3.79
C ALA A 147 -19.78 8.14 3.98
N ASN A 148 -20.08 8.56 5.22
CA ASN A 148 -21.11 9.54 5.54
C ASN A 148 -20.75 10.99 5.16
N THR A 149 -19.48 11.26 4.82
CA THR A 149 -19.03 12.55 4.27
C THR A 149 -18.80 12.44 2.76
N SER A 150 -18.91 13.56 2.04
CA SER A 150 -18.65 13.61 0.59
C SER A 150 -17.26 13.06 0.23
N LEU A 151 -16.21 13.55 0.89
CA LEU A 151 -14.84 13.09 0.62
C LEU A 151 -14.65 11.63 1.04
N GLY A 152 -15.10 11.26 2.24
CA GLY A 152 -14.98 9.88 2.72
C GLY A 152 -15.69 8.88 1.81
N LYS A 153 -16.79 9.28 1.15
CA LYS A 153 -17.46 8.45 0.14
C LYS A 153 -16.60 8.23 -1.11
N LEU A 154 -15.91 9.26 -1.60
CA LEU A 154 -14.99 9.12 -2.74
C LEU A 154 -13.81 8.20 -2.37
N ILE A 155 -13.21 8.39 -1.20
CA ILE A 155 -12.10 7.57 -0.72
C ILE A 155 -12.54 6.12 -0.51
N ALA A 156 -13.68 5.88 0.14
CA ALA A 156 -14.20 4.53 0.34
C ALA A 156 -14.44 3.80 -0.98
N ASN A 157 -15.02 4.48 -1.99
CA ASN A 157 -15.21 3.91 -3.32
C ASN A 157 -13.88 3.54 -4.00
N ARG A 158 -12.83 4.33 -3.78
CA ARG A 158 -11.48 4.08 -4.31
C ARG A 158 -10.79 2.91 -3.59
N GLU A 159 -10.84 2.88 -2.27
CA GLU A 159 -9.95 2.03 -1.46
C GLU A 159 -10.57 0.70 -1.02
N LEU A 160 -11.87 0.63 -0.74
CA LEU A 160 -12.53 -0.63 -0.31
C LEU A 160 -12.39 -1.77 -1.32
N PRO A 161 -12.63 -1.57 -2.64
CA PRO A 161 -12.46 -2.66 -3.61
C PRO A 161 -11.03 -3.21 -3.64
N ILE A 162 -10.04 -2.34 -3.44
CA ILE A 162 -8.62 -2.71 -3.39
C ILE A 162 -8.31 -3.48 -2.11
N LEU A 163 -8.83 -3.03 -0.95
CA LEU A 163 -8.66 -3.72 0.33
C LEU A 163 -9.26 -5.12 0.30
N HIS A 164 -10.49 -5.27 -0.23
CA HIS A 164 -11.12 -6.58 -0.43
C HIS A 164 -10.26 -7.48 -1.31
N ARG A 165 -9.73 -6.95 -2.41
CA ARG A 165 -8.86 -7.71 -3.31
C ARG A 165 -7.55 -8.12 -2.65
N ALA A 166 -6.95 -7.25 -1.85
CA ALA A 166 -5.75 -7.57 -1.08
C ALA A 166 -6.01 -8.73 -0.11
N LYS A 167 -7.14 -8.68 0.62
CA LYS A 167 -7.56 -9.75 1.53
C LYS A 167 -7.70 -11.10 0.81
N GLU A 168 -8.37 -11.12 -0.34
CA GLU A 168 -8.48 -12.34 -1.17
C GLU A 168 -7.10 -12.87 -1.61
N ILE A 169 -6.18 -11.99 -2.01
CA ILE A 169 -4.84 -12.39 -2.45
C ILE A 169 -4.06 -13.01 -1.29
N ILE A 170 -4.11 -12.40 -0.10
CA ILE A 170 -3.44 -12.89 1.11
C ILE A 170 -4.00 -14.27 1.47
N GLU A 171 -5.32 -14.43 1.53
CA GLU A 171 -5.97 -15.69 1.90
C GLU A 171 -5.64 -16.83 0.92
N ARG A 172 -5.67 -16.55 -0.39
CA ARG A 172 -5.28 -17.53 -1.41
C ARG A 172 -3.84 -17.99 -1.28
N ARG A 173 -2.92 -17.09 -0.90
CA ARG A 173 -1.51 -17.43 -0.68
C ARG A 173 -1.30 -18.24 0.60
N ILE A 174 -2.10 -18.01 1.64
CA ILE A 174 -2.07 -18.84 2.86
C ILE A 174 -2.58 -20.25 2.55
N SER A 175 -3.68 -20.36 1.78
CA SER A 175 -4.22 -21.67 1.40
C SER A 175 -3.34 -22.44 0.40
N ASN A 176 -2.55 -21.72 -0.43
CA ASN A 176 -1.63 -22.31 -1.42
C ASN A 176 -0.24 -21.66 -1.31
N PRO A 177 0.58 -22.08 -0.31
CA PRO A 177 1.91 -21.51 -0.14
C PRO A 177 2.79 -21.84 -1.36
N PRO A 178 3.62 -20.89 -1.85
CA PRO A 178 4.55 -21.17 -2.92
C PRO A 178 5.52 -22.28 -2.48
N LEU A 179 5.73 -23.28 -3.35
CA LEU A 179 6.69 -24.36 -3.14
C LEU A 179 8.06 -23.75 -2.79
N GLN A 180 8.53 -23.94 -1.55
CA GLN A 180 9.90 -23.59 -1.20
C GLN A 180 10.83 -24.46 -2.04
N VAL A 181 11.59 -23.84 -2.95
CA VAL A 181 12.69 -24.53 -3.62
C VAL A 181 13.75 -24.79 -2.55
N CYS A 182 13.81 -26.02 -2.05
CA CYS A 182 14.88 -26.47 -1.17
C CYS A 182 16.23 -26.17 -1.82
N ARG A 183 16.97 -25.19 -1.30
CA ARG A 183 18.40 -25.07 -1.56
C ARG A 183 19.08 -26.27 -0.91
N ALA A 184 19.31 -27.31 -1.70
CA ALA A 184 20.24 -28.36 -1.33
C ALA A 184 21.62 -27.71 -1.14
N LEU A 185 22.10 -27.70 0.10
CA LEU A 185 23.48 -27.40 0.44
C LEU A 185 24.36 -28.47 -0.22
N SER A 186 25.01 -28.16 -1.33
CA SER A 186 26.19 -28.92 -1.77
C SER A 186 27.38 -28.47 -0.93
N GLY A 187 27.39 -28.90 0.33
CA GLY A 187 28.59 -28.95 1.15
C GLY A 187 29.42 -30.16 0.71
N GLY A 188 30.58 -29.89 0.11
CA GLY A 188 31.51 -30.93 -0.32
C GLY A 188 32.93 -30.37 -0.44
N LYS A 189 33.51 -29.96 0.68
CA LYS A 189 34.96 -29.95 0.86
C LYS A 189 35.36 -31.29 1.49
N GLY A 190 36.34 -31.95 0.91
CA GLY A 190 36.93 -33.18 1.43
C GLY A 190 38.05 -33.66 0.54
N ASP A 191 39.20 -32.99 0.64
CA ASP A 191 40.47 -33.53 0.18
C ASP A 191 40.76 -34.86 0.89
N ALA A 192 41.12 -35.90 0.13
CA ALA A 192 41.75 -37.10 0.66
C ALA A 192 42.82 -37.58 -0.33
N TYR A 193 44.07 -37.26 -0.01
CA TYR A 193 45.23 -38.08 -0.36
C TYR A 193 45.15 -39.40 0.42
N VAL A 194 45.49 -40.52 -0.23
CA VAL A 194 46.53 -41.52 0.17
C VAL A 194 46.44 -42.77 -0.74
N SER A 195 47.63 -43.31 -0.97
CA SER A 195 48.17 -44.34 -1.87
C SER A 195 47.66 -45.79 -1.79
N GLY A 196 47.85 -46.50 -2.91
CA GLY A 196 48.03 -47.97 -3.07
C GLY A 196 47.82 -48.33 -4.56
N SER A 197 48.70 -49.02 -5.29
CA SER A 197 49.87 -49.86 -5.02
C SER A 197 50.94 -49.66 -6.11
#